data_AF-A0A1H7MQ10-F1
#
_entry.id   AF-A0A1H7MQ10-F1
#
_cell.length_a   1.000
_cell.length_b   1.000
_cell.length_c   1.000
_cell.angle_alpha   90.00
_cell.angle_beta   90.00
_cell.angle_gamma   90.00
#
_symmetry.space_group_name_H-M   'P 1'
#
loop_
_entity.id
_entity.type
_entity.pdbx_description
1 polymer ?
#
loop_
_entity_poly.entity_id
_entity_poly.type
_entity_poly.pdbx_seq_one_letter_code
_entity_poly.pdbx_strand_id
1 'polypeptide(L)'
;MTVIGSGYIGLELGQLFHNLGAEVTLVQGSKQLLKDYDPEVSAAVEKALHERGIQVNIGINYDHIVQDGGIKKLTLTKNGIQKTIESD
;
A
#
# COMPACT_ATOMS: atom_id res chain seq x y z
N MET A 1 6.13 1.17 7.86
CA MET A 1 6.71 0.83 6.54
C MET A 1 5.65 0.95 5.46
N THR A 2 6.04 1.56 4.33
CA THR A 2 5.16 1.72 3.17
C THR A 2 5.70 0.96 1.97
N VAL A 3 4.85 0.15 1.33
CA VAL A 3 5.18 -0.57 0.09
C VAL A 3 4.39 0.07 -1.06
N ILE A 4 5.13 0.59 -2.04
CA ILE A 4 4.58 1.19 -3.26
C ILE A 4 4.52 0.11 -4.34
N GLY A 5 3.31 -0.17 -4.82
CA GLY A 5 3.07 -1.26 -5.76
C GLY A 5 2.56 -2.50 -5.04
N SER A 6 1.39 -2.97 -5.48
CA SER A 6 0.68 -4.12 -4.91
C SER A 6 0.44 -5.21 -5.95
N GLY A 7 1.48 -5.51 -6.74
CA GLY A 7 1.62 -6.78 -7.45
C GLY A 7 2.03 -7.89 -6.47
N TYR A 8 2.19 -9.13 -6.97
CA TYR A 8 2.51 -10.28 -6.11
C TYR A 8 3.76 -10.05 -5.22
N ILE A 9 4.83 -9.47 -5.77
CA ILE A 9 6.05 -9.13 -5.02
C ILE A 9 5.74 -8.18 -3.84
N GLY A 10 4.99 -7.11 -4.10
CA GLY A 10 4.64 -6.13 -3.08
C GLY A 10 3.78 -6.72 -1.97
N LEU A 11 2.85 -7.62 -2.33
CA LEU A 11 2.02 -8.32 -1.36
C LEU A 11 2.81 -9.32 -0.51
N GLU A 12 3.73 -10.07 -1.10
CA GLU A 12 4.58 -11.04 -0.38
C GLU A 12 5.51 -10.32 0.60
N LEU A 13 6.18 -9.27 0.16
CA LEU A 13 7.06 -8.47 1.02
C LEU A 13 6.26 -7.77 2.12
N GLY A 14 5.11 -7.17 1.78
CA GLY A 14 4.25 -6.51 2.75
C GLY A 14 3.79 -7.45 3.85
N GLN A 15 3.35 -8.66 3.49
CA GLN A 15 2.97 -9.69 4.46
C GLN A 15 4.16 -10.20 5.27
N LEU A 16 5.31 -10.45 4.63
CA LEU A 16 6.53 -10.89 5.31
C LEU A 16 6.88 -9.93 6.45
N PHE A 17 6.96 -8.64 6.16
CA PHE A 17 7.33 -7.67 7.17
C PHE A 17 6.23 -7.41 8.21
N HIS A 18 4.97 -7.46 7.81
CA HIS A 18 3.86 -7.40 8.76
C HIS A 18 3.95 -8.56 9.78
N ASN A 19 4.23 -9.78 9.31
CA ASN A 19 4.43 -10.95 10.18
C ASN A 19 5.66 -10.80 11.09
N LEU A 20 6.66 -10.00 10.70
CA LEU A 20 7.82 -9.64 11.52
C LEU A 20 7.53 -8.50 12.51
N GLY A 21 6.30 -7.99 12.55
CA GLY A 21 5.85 -6.98 13.51
C GLY A 21 5.86 -5.55 13.00
N ALA A 22 6.18 -5.31 11.71
CA ALA A 22 6.10 -3.97 11.15
C ALA A 22 4.65 -3.53 10.91
N GLU A 23 4.34 -2.27 11.19
CA GLU A 23 3.12 -1.65 10.68
C GLU A 23 3.31 -1.40 9.17
N VAL A 24 2.49 -2.06 8.36
CA VAL A 24 2.62 -2.06 6.90
C VAL A 24 1.43 -1.37 6.27
N THR A 25 1.73 -0.40 5.40
CA THR A 25 0.76 0.18 4.46
C THR A 25 1.14 -0.18 3.03
N LEU A 26 0.23 -0.84 2.34
CA LEU A 26 0.29 -1.11 0.90
C LEU A 26 -0.37 0.02 0.13
N VAL A 27 0.28 0.47 -0.94
CA VAL A 27 -0.21 1.56 -1.78
C VAL A 27 -0.21 1.10 -3.23
N GLN A 28 -1.28 1.39 -3.97
CA GLN A 28 -1.46 0.98 -5.36
C GLN A 28 -2.19 2.04 -6.19
N GLY A 29 -1.68 2.31 -7.39
CA GLY A 29 -2.31 3.28 -8.29
C GLY A 29 -3.53 2.75 -9.03
N SER A 30 -3.59 1.46 -9.34
CA SER A 30 -4.78 0.83 -9.92
C SER A 30 -5.94 0.78 -8.91
N LYS A 31 -7.16 0.60 -9.43
CA LYS A 31 -8.39 0.47 -8.65
C LYS A 31 -8.53 -0.87 -7.90
N GLN A 32 -7.53 -1.74 -7.98
CA GLN A 32 -7.48 -3.04 -7.30
C GLN A 32 -6.02 -3.46 -7.09
N LEU A 33 -5.77 -4.34 -6.11
CA LEU A 33 -4.53 -5.11 -5.99
C LEU A 33 -4.43 -6.15 -7.10
N LEU A 34 -3.23 -6.67 -7.39
CA LEU A 34 -3.05 -7.73 -8.40
C LEU A 34 -3.78 -7.38 -9.72
N LYS A 35 -3.50 -6.22 -10.29
CA LYS A 35 -4.29 -5.61 -11.39
C LYS A 35 -4.55 -6.51 -12.61
N ASP A 36 -3.72 -7.53 -12.81
CA ASP A 36 -3.79 -8.46 -13.94
C ASP A 36 -4.60 -9.74 -13.60
N TYR A 37 -5.17 -9.81 -12.39
CA TYR A 37 -5.99 -10.91 -11.88
C TYR A 37 -7.47 -10.55 -11.90
N ASP A 38 -8.30 -11.58 -11.76
CA ASP A 38 -9.76 -11.44 -11.67
C ASP A 38 -10.17 -10.50 -10.51
N PRO A 39 -11.11 -9.56 -10.73
CA PRO A 39 -11.57 -8.63 -9.69
C PRO A 39 -12.05 -9.31 -8.41
N GLU A 40 -12.70 -10.48 -8.49
CA GLU A 40 -13.17 -11.21 -7.32
C GLU A 40 -12.00 -11.74 -6.48
N VAL A 41 -10.94 -12.21 -7.15
CA VAL A 41 -9.71 -12.65 -6.48
C VAL A 41 -9.02 -11.46 -5.82
N SER A 42 -8.88 -10.35 -6.53
CA SER A 42 -8.28 -9.13 -5.97
C SER A 42 -9.05 -8.62 -4.74
N ALA A 43 -10.38 -8.62 -4.79
CA ALA A 43 -11.23 -8.21 -3.67
C ALA A 43 -11.12 -9.17 -2.47
N ALA A 44 -11.07 -10.47 -2.71
CA ALA A 44 -10.88 -11.47 -1.67
C ALA A 44 -9.53 -11.31 -0.96
N VAL A 45 -8.46 -11.06 -1.73
CA VAL A 45 -7.12 -10.80 -1.20
C VAL A 45 -7.08 -9.50 -0.40
N GLU A 46 -7.65 -8.41 -0.93
CA GLU A 46 -7.73 -7.13 -0.22
C GLU A 46 -8.45 -7.27 1.12
N LYS A 47 -9.59 -7.97 1.15
CA LYS A 47 -10.32 -8.28 2.38
C LYS A 47 -9.47 -9.06 3.38
N ALA A 48 -8.79 -10.11 2.93
CA ALA A 48 -7.92 -10.93 3.79
C ALA A 48 -6.74 -10.12 4.37
N LEU A 49 -6.18 -9.18 3.61
CA LEU A 49 -5.12 -8.29 4.10
C LEU A 49 -5.64 -7.33 5.17
N HIS A 50 -6.83 -6.76 4.97
CA HIS A 50 -7.47 -5.90 5.97
C HIS A 50 -7.82 -6.65 7.25
N GLU A 51 -8.33 -7.88 7.17
CA GLU A 51 -8.61 -8.73 8.34
C GLU A 51 -7.34 -9.06 9.14
N ARG A 52 -6.18 -9.07 8.48
CA ARG A 52 -4.87 -9.24 9.12
C ARG A 52 -4.28 -7.92 9.66
N GLY A 53 -4.97 -6.80 9.49
CA GLY A 53 -4.51 -5.49 9.97
C GLY A 53 -3.50 -4.80 9.05
N ILE A 54 -3.33 -5.27 7.81
CA ILE A 54 -2.51 -4.59 6.80
C ILE A 54 -3.34 -3.47 6.18
N GLN A 55 -2.82 -2.24 6.21
CA GLN A 55 -3.50 -1.10 5.59
C GLN A 55 -3.32 -1.13 4.08
N VAL A 56 -4.38 -0.89 3.32
CA VAL A 56 -4.37 -0.92 1.84
C VAL A 56 -4.96 0.37 1.29
N ASN A 57 -4.24 1.03 0.38
CA ASN A 57 -4.66 2.25 -0.29
C ASN A 57 -4.57 2.08 -1.82
N ILE A 58 -5.69 1.76 -2.45
CA ILE A 58 -5.82 1.62 -3.92
C ILE A 58 -6.39 2.88 -4.58
N GLY A 59 -6.20 2.99 -5.89
CA GLY A 59 -6.77 4.05 -6.73
C GLY A 59 -6.19 5.43 -6.42
N ILE A 60 -4.89 5.50 -6.15
CA ILE A 60 -4.20 6.73 -5.75
C ILE A 60 -3.15 7.15 -6.77
N ASN A 61 -2.87 8.44 -6.84
CA ASN A 61 -1.71 8.98 -7.56
C ASN A 61 -0.57 9.22 -6.57
N TYR A 62 0.64 8.80 -6.96
CA TYR A 62 1.85 9.09 -6.22
C TYR A 62 2.41 10.41 -6.72
N ASP A 63 2.59 11.37 -5.82
CA ASP A 63 3.06 12.69 -6.22
C ASP A 63 4.58 12.76 -6.09
N HIS A 64 5.11 12.55 -4.89
CA HIS A 64 6.55 12.58 -4.62
C HIS A 64 6.87 11.98 -3.24
N ILE A 65 8.15 11.65 -3.03
CA ILE A 65 8.71 11.19 -1.76
C ILE A 65 9.80 12.17 -1.33
N VAL A 66 9.76 12.59 -0.06
CA VAL A 66 10.80 13.40 0.58
C VAL A 66 11.37 12.64 1.75
N GLN A 67 12.68 12.78 1.99
CA GLN A 67 13.31 12.33 3.21
C GLN A 67 13.67 13.54 4.07
N ASP A 68 13.24 13.51 5.33
CA ASP A 68 13.48 14.55 6.33
C ASP A 68 13.86 13.90 7.66
N GLY A 69 15.07 14.16 8.16
CA GLY A 69 15.52 13.65 9.46
C GLY A 69 15.49 12.13 9.61
N GLY A 70 15.68 11.38 8.52
CA GLY A 70 15.60 9.90 8.51
C GLY A 70 14.21 9.37 8.18
N ILE A 71 13.15 10.17 8.35
CA ILE A 71 11.77 9.81 8.04
C ILE A 71 11.50 10.01 6.55
N LYS A 72 10.85 9.05 5.91
CA LYS A 72 10.36 9.15 4.53
C LYS A 72 8.89 9.54 4.54
N LYS A 73 8.55 10.59 3.79
CA LYS A 73 7.18 11.09 3.64
C LYS A 73 6.73 10.85 2.21
N LEU A 74 5.71 10.01 2.05
CA LEU A 74 5.05 9.76 0.78
C LEU A 74 3.81 10.65 0.70
N THR A 75 3.78 11.54 -0.29
CA THR A 75 2.59 12.32 -0.62
C THR A 75 1.80 11.61 -1.73
N LEU A 76 0.50 11.41 -1.47
CA LEU A 76 -0.41 10.73 -2.39
C LEU A 76 -1.73 11.48 -2.50
N THR A 77 -2.33 11.41 -3.68
CA THR A 77 -3.61 12.04 -3.99
C THR A 77 -4.67 10.99 -4.32
N LYS A 78 -5.82 11.05 -3.65
CA LYS A 78 -6.99 10.19 -3.90
C LYS A 78 -8.22 11.07 -4.04
N ASN A 79 -8.93 10.97 -5.16
CA ASN A 79 -10.13 11.77 -5.45
C ASN A 79 -9.90 13.29 -5.29
N GLY A 80 -8.72 13.78 -5.67
CA GLY A 80 -8.34 15.20 -5.50
C GLY A 80 -7.96 15.61 -4.08
N ILE A 81 -8.05 14.69 -3.11
CA ILE A 81 -7.63 14.93 -1.72
C ILE A 81 -6.20 14.41 -1.55
N GLN A 82 -5.32 15.30 -1.10
CA GLN A 82 -3.94 14.96 -0.81
C GLN A 82 -3.81 14.44 0.63
N LYS A 83 -3.01 13.40 0.80
CA LYS A 83 -2.65 12.79 2.10
C LYS A 83 -1.15 12.50 2.11
N THR A 84 -0.56 12.58 3.29
CA THR A 84 0.84 12.18 3.50
C THR A 84 0.87 10.94 4.40
N ILE A 85 1.67 9.95 4.01
CA ILE A 85 2.02 8.79 4.82
C ILE A 85 3.48 8.93 5.23
N GLU A 86 3.75 8.85 6.52
CA GLU A 86 5.10 8.84 7.06
C GLU A 86 5.55 7.41 7.31
N SER A 87 6.84 7.14 7.12
CA SER A 87 7.46 5.85 7.39
C SER A 87 8.92 6.03 7.73
N ASP A 88 9.35 5.26 8.72
CA ASP A 88 10.76 5.13 9.13
C ASP A 88 11.61 4.43 8.06
#